data_AF-A0A2E5HJU8-F1
#
_entry.id   AF-A0A2E5HJU8-F1
#
_cell.length_a   1.000
_cell.length_b   1.000
_cell.length_c   1.000
_cell.angle_alpha   90.00
_cell.angle_beta   90.00
_cell.angle_gamma   90.00
#
_symmetry.space_group_name_H-M   'P 1'
#
loop_
_entity.id
_entity.type
_entity.pdbx_description
1 polymer ?
#
loop_
_entity_poly.entity_id
_entity_poly.type
_entity_poly.pdbx_seq_one_letter_code
_entity_poly.pdbx_strand_id
1 'polypeptide(L)'
;MMNTIVSTRAARWLVSLGLGLVVLATATTAAAVDVYLNGVKVNGITSQDFEDVDVRFDEKGDVHITVDGVKVQMVDKLQRDKDAGAVGRSATSSATLAHKYWLISDQSARGMAQYDIDVHINGQYVTRVKNDAPQVVLEVTRYLVPGRNTVVFTAIKSIPDQRRSFSPDHHITLLLGEGSRDTKQLTIDRSLVEYKRMANQVENHTETMVFEAR
;
A
#
# COMPACT_ATOMS: atom_id res chain seq x y z
N MET A 1 -35.25 55.69 -30.25
CA MET A 1 -34.96 56.65 -31.34
C MET A 1 -33.71 56.14 -32.05
N MET A 2 -33.79 55.26 -33.05
CA MET A 2 -33.93 55.54 -34.50
C MET A 2 -32.94 56.62 -34.99
N ASN A 3 -31.86 56.24 -35.71
CA ASN A 3 -31.74 56.46 -37.17
C ASN A 3 -30.47 55.83 -37.83
N THR A 4 -30.68 54.71 -38.52
CA THR A 4 -30.40 54.29 -39.92
C THR A 4 -29.45 55.03 -40.94
N ILE A 5 -28.62 54.21 -41.66
CA ILE A 5 -28.13 54.15 -43.11
C ILE A 5 -27.14 55.21 -43.70
N VAL A 6 -26.25 55.03 -44.71
CA VAL A 6 -25.99 54.06 -45.84
C VAL A 6 -24.54 54.20 -46.38
N SER A 7 -23.97 53.16 -47.01
CA SER A 7 -23.32 53.19 -48.36
C SER A 7 -22.56 51.87 -48.62
N THR A 8 -23.17 50.85 -49.23
CA THR A 8 -23.27 50.57 -50.68
C THR A 8 -21.92 50.41 -51.41
N ARG A 9 -21.52 49.16 -51.71
CA ARG A 9 -21.07 48.73 -53.04
C ARG A 9 -21.44 47.27 -53.30
N ALA A 10 -22.12 47.07 -54.41
CA ALA A 10 -22.57 45.79 -54.95
C ALA A 10 -21.76 45.44 -56.20
N ALA A 11 -21.51 44.14 -56.42
CA ALA A 11 -21.36 43.42 -57.71
C ALA A 11 -20.70 42.06 -57.38
N ARG A 12 -21.39 40.91 -57.27
CA ARG A 12 -22.20 40.07 -58.18
C ARG A 12 -21.42 39.43 -59.37
N TRP A 13 -21.68 38.11 -59.53
CA TRP A 13 -21.48 37.18 -60.67
C TRP A 13 -20.10 36.46 -60.70
N LEU A 14 -19.91 35.14 -60.92
CA LEU A 14 -20.69 33.93 -61.32
C LEU A 14 -19.85 32.69 -60.86
N VAL A 15 -20.43 31.63 -60.27
CA VAL A 15 -20.82 30.33 -60.93
C VAL A 15 -19.62 29.70 -61.67
N SER A 16 -19.08 28.50 -61.37
CA SER A 16 -19.69 27.18 -61.12
C SER A 16 -18.59 26.10 -60.97
N LEU A 17 -18.98 24.89 -60.50
CA LEU A 17 -18.34 23.57 -60.66
C LEU A 17 -16.99 23.35 -59.92
N GLY A 18 -16.82 22.38 -59.03
CA GLY A 18 -17.68 21.28 -58.61
C GLY A 18 -16.91 20.27 -57.73
N LEU A 19 -17.61 19.18 -57.43
CA LEU A 19 -17.08 17.87 -57.03
C LEU A 19 -16.35 17.75 -55.68
N GLY A 20 -17.00 17.07 -54.73
CA GLY A 20 -16.34 15.96 -54.05
C GLY A 20 -16.26 16.03 -52.53
N LEU A 21 -16.83 15.00 -51.91
CA LEU A 21 -16.51 14.47 -50.58
C LEU A 21 -17.17 15.13 -49.36
N VAL A 22 -18.42 14.71 -49.12
CA VAL A 22 -19.00 14.66 -47.77
C VAL A 22 -18.18 13.64 -46.96
N VAL A 23 -17.28 14.12 -46.10
CA VAL A 23 -16.63 13.31 -45.08
C VAL A 23 -17.63 13.12 -43.94
N LEU A 24 -18.29 11.97 -43.94
CA LEU A 24 -19.12 11.51 -42.83
C LEU A 24 -18.19 11.22 -41.64
N ALA A 25 -18.09 12.15 -40.71
CA ALA A 25 -17.37 11.95 -39.46
C ALA A 25 -18.14 10.94 -38.59
N THR A 26 -17.80 9.66 -38.72
CA THR A 26 -18.22 8.64 -37.76
C THR A 26 -17.52 8.92 -36.44
N ALA A 27 -18.21 9.56 -35.51
CA ALA A 27 -17.78 9.66 -34.12
C ALA A 27 -17.72 8.24 -33.54
N THR A 28 -16.52 7.67 -33.46
CA THR A 28 -16.27 6.44 -32.71
C THR A 28 -16.51 6.73 -31.23
N THR A 29 -17.63 6.28 -30.71
CA THR A 29 -17.88 6.22 -29.27
C THR A 29 -16.85 5.30 -28.64
N ALA A 30 -15.88 5.86 -27.90
CA ALA A 30 -15.02 5.09 -27.03
C ALA A 30 -15.89 4.48 -25.93
N ALA A 31 -16.15 3.17 -26.04
CA ALA A 31 -16.82 2.42 -24.98
C ALA A 31 -15.86 2.35 -23.80
N ALA A 32 -16.13 3.13 -22.75
CA ALA A 32 -15.49 2.96 -21.47
C ALA A 32 -15.92 1.59 -20.93
N VAL A 33 -14.99 0.62 -20.98
CA VAL A 33 -15.21 -0.70 -20.40
C VAL A 33 -15.06 -0.55 -18.90
N ASP A 34 -16.18 -0.57 -18.20
CA ASP A 34 -16.20 -0.59 -16.74
C ASP A 34 -15.73 -1.97 -16.25
N VAL A 35 -14.67 -2.00 -15.45
CA VAL A 35 -14.12 -3.23 -14.87
C VAL A 35 -14.71 -3.44 -13.48
N TYR A 36 -15.32 -4.60 -13.26
CA TYR A 36 -15.90 -4.99 -11.99
C TYR A 36 -15.15 -6.20 -11.43
N LEU A 37 -14.81 -6.18 -10.14
CA LEU A 37 -14.26 -7.32 -9.42
C LEU A 37 -15.25 -7.68 -8.31
N ASN A 38 -15.83 -8.87 -8.37
CA ASN A 38 -16.85 -9.34 -7.43
C ASN A 38 -18.05 -8.37 -7.30
N GLY A 39 -18.47 -7.76 -8.41
CA GLY A 39 -19.60 -6.82 -8.44
C GLY A 39 -19.31 -5.41 -7.94
N VAL A 40 -18.10 -5.14 -7.45
CA VAL A 40 -17.65 -3.80 -7.06
C VAL A 40 -16.93 -3.17 -8.24
N LYS A 41 -17.34 -1.97 -8.66
CA LYS A 41 -16.70 -1.21 -9.74
C LYS A 41 -15.28 -0.84 -9.31
N VAL A 42 -14.29 -1.28 -10.07
CA VAL A 42 -12.88 -1.01 -9.79
C VAL A 42 -12.43 0.18 -10.64
N ASN A 43 -12.42 1.37 -10.03
CA ASN A 43 -11.90 2.58 -10.66
C ASN A 43 -10.41 2.73 -10.36
N GLY A 44 -9.59 3.03 -11.38
CA GLY A 44 -8.20 3.46 -11.18
C GLY A 44 -7.11 2.38 -11.22
N ILE A 45 -7.38 1.18 -11.77
CA ILE A 45 -6.30 0.24 -12.16
C ILE A 45 -5.66 0.76 -13.46
N THR A 46 -4.85 1.79 -13.36
CA THR A 46 -3.91 2.18 -14.43
C THR A 46 -2.51 1.89 -13.95
N SER A 47 -1.66 1.36 -14.84
CA SER A 47 -0.23 1.09 -14.57
C SER A 47 0.05 -0.02 -13.54
N GLN A 48 -0.65 -1.16 -13.64
CA GLN A 48 -0.18 -2.39 -13.00
C GLN A 48 0.63 -3.19 -14.03
N ASP A 49 1.94 -3.26 -13.82
CA ASP A 49 2.82 -4.15 -14.58
C ASP A 49 2.86 -5.52 -13.91
N PHE A 50 2.53 -6.55 -14.66
CA PHE A 50 2.65 -7.95 -14.27
C PHE A 50 3.72 -8.57 -15.16
N GLU A 51 4.90 -8.80 -14.61
CA GLU A 51 6.00 -9.48 -15.30
C GLU A 51 5.90 -10.99 -15.02
N ASP A 52 6.11 -11.83 -16.04
CA ASP A 52 6.09 -13.29 -15.96
C ASP A 52 4.76 -13.93 -15.48
N VAL A 53 3.63 -13.37 -15.92
CA VAL A 53 2.29 -13.84 -15.56
C VAL A 53 1.43 -14.10 -16.81
N ASP A 54 0.79 -15.27 -16.87
CA ASP A 54 -0.24 -15.57 -17.86
C ASP A 54 -1.63 -15.28 -17.27
N VAL A 55 -2.32 -14.28 -17.82
CA VAL A 55 -3.70 -13.92 -17.44
C VAL A 55 -4.68 -14.40 -18.52
N ARG A 56 -5.62 -15.26 -18.14
CA ARG A 56 -6.66 -15.78 -19.03
C ARG A 56 -8.05 -15.51 -18.45
N PHE A 57 -8.91 -14.92 -19.26
CA PHE A 57 -10.34 -14.87 -18.99
C PHE A 57 -11.00 -16.11 -19.58
N ASP A 58 -11.79 -16.83 -18.79
CA ASP A 58 -12.54 -17.99 -19.29
C ASP A 58 -13.94 -17.60 -19.81
N GLU A 59 -14.66 -18.60 -20.34
CA GLU A 59 -16.00 -18.41 -20.92
C GLU A 59 -17.06 -17.97 -19.90
N LYS A 60 -16.77 -18.06 -18.59
CA LYS A 60 -17.64 -17.62 -17.50
C LYS A 60 -17.28 -16.22 -16.99
N GLY A 61 -16.17 -15.66 -17.47
CA GLY A 61 -15.66 -14.35 -17.05
C GLY A 61 -14.76 -14.40 -15.83
N ASP A 62 -14.32 -15.59 -15.39
CA ASP A 62 -13.37 -15.72 -14.30
C ASP A 62 -11.95 -15.41 -14.79
N VAL A 63 -11.17 -14.75 -13.93
CA VAL A 63 -9.79 -14.36 -14.23
C VAL A 63 -8.83 -15.40 -13.65
N HIS A 64 -8.15 -16.13 -14.53
CA HIS A 64 -7.09 -17.07 -14.16
C HIS A 64 -5.74 -16.39 -14.31
N ILE A 65 -5.00 -16.31 -13.20
CA ILE A 65 -3.66 -15.73 -13.15
C ILE A 65 -2.69 -16.87 -12.86
N THR A 66 -1.89 -17.24 -13.85
CA THR A 66 -0.89 -18.32 -13.75
C THR A 66 0.49 -17.69 -13.61
N VAL A 67 1.23 -18.09 -12.57
CA VAL A 67 2.61 -17.64 -12.33
C VAL A 67 3.48 -18.88 -12.13
N ASP A 68 4.57 -18.97 -12.87
CA ASP A 68 5.55 -20.03 -12.67
C ASP A 68 6.29 -19.82 -11.33
N GLY A 69 6.21 -20.81 -10.44
CA GLY A 69 6.99 -20.85 -9.20
C GLY A 69 6.28 -20.39 -7.92
N VAL A 70 5.00 -20.02 -7.94
CA VAL A 70 4.26 -19.64 -6.72
C VAL A 70 3.36 -20.78 -6.23
N LYS A 71 3.67 -21.35 -5.06
CA LYS A 71 2.73 -22.24 -4.34
C LYS A 71 1.65 -21.40 -3.66
N VAL A 72 0.52 -21.21 -4.35
CA VAL A 72 -0.69 -20.68 -3.72
C VAL A 72 -1.31 -21.78 -2.87
N GLN A 73 -1.19 -21.67 -1.53
CA GLN A 73 -1.98 -22.49 -0.63
C GLN A 73 -3.36 -21.86 -0.50
N MET A 74 -4.33 -22.37 -1.26
CA MET A 74 -5.73 -22.07 -1.00
C MET A 74 -6.12 -22.74 0.32
N VAL A 75 -6.51 -21.94 1.31
CA VAL A 75 -7.14 -22.47 2.52
C VAL A 75 -8.58 -22.77 2.17
N ASP A 76 -8.79 -23.93 1.55
CA ASP A 76 -10.13 -24.42 1.23
C ASP A 76 -10.77 -24.96 2.52
N LYS A 77 -11.48 -24.09 3.24
CA LYS A 77 -12.46 -24.54 4.23
C LYS A 77 -13.69 -24.95 3.45
N LEU A 78 -13.76 -26.21 2.99
CA LEU A 78 -14.98 -27.01 2.84
C LEU A 78 -14.68 -28.34 2.11
N GLN A 79 -13.87 -29.23 2.69
CA GLN A 79 -13.91 -30.66 2.36
C GLN A 79 -13.29 -31.49 3.48
N ARG A 80 -14.09 -31.74 4.51
CA ARG A 80 -13.91 -32.91 5.37
C ARG A 80 -14.75 -34.04 4.79
N ASP A 81 -14.15 -35.23 4.80
CA ASP A 81 -14.78 -36.55 4.71
C ASP A 81 -15.02 -37.13 3.31
N LYS A 82 -13.94 -37.62 2.68
CA LYS A 82 -13.80 -39.00 2.16
C LYS A 82 -12.60 -39.10 1.21
N ASP A 83 -11.48 -39.57 1.75
CA ASP A 83 -10.70 -40.71 1.22
C ASP A 83 -9.25 -40.62 1.70
N ALA A 84 -8.86 -41.67 2.42
CA ALA A 84 -7.52 -41.86 2.95
C ALA A 84 -6.60 -42.42 1.85
N GLY A 85 -5.51 -41.71 1.57
CA GLY A 85 -4.38 -42.21 0.78
C GLY A 85 -3.10 -41.56 1.29
N ALA A 86 -2.23 -42.36 1.89
CA ALA A 86 -1.03 -41.92 2.60
C ALA A 86 -0.02 -41.21 1.69
N VAL A 87 0.27 -39.93 1.96
CA VAL A 87 1.55 -39.30 1.61
C VAL A 87 1.93 -38.28 2.69
N GLY A 88 3.11 -38.47 3.30
CA GLY A 88 3.92 -37.42 3.93
C GLY A 88 3.21 -36.47 4.89
N ARG A 89 2.93 -36.95 6.11
CA ARG A 89 2.64 -36.08 7.25
C ARG A 89 3.94 -35.37 7.66
N SER A 90 4.33 -34.33 6.93
CA SER A 90 5.21 -33.30 7.49
C SER A 90 4.49 -32.79 8.72
N ALA A 91 5.08 -33.02 9.89
CA ALA A 91 4.58 -32.50 11.13
C ALA A 91 4.48 -30.98 10.98
N THR A 92 3.27 -30.46 10.79
CA THR A 92 2.92 -29.14 11.28
C THR A 92 2.98 -29.26 12.79
N SER A 93 4.20 -29.20 13.33
CA SER A 93 4.40 -28.80 14.71
C SER A 93 3.56 -27.53 14.88
N SER A 94 2.72 -27.52 15.91
CA SER A 94 2.11 -26.30 16.42
C SER A 94 3.26 -25.35 16.72
N ALA A 95 3.67 -24.56 15.73
CA ALA A 95 4.73 -23.60 15.90
C ALA A 95 4.17 -22.55 16.84
N THR A 96 4.74 -22.48 18.03
CA THR A 96 4.49 -21.40 18.97
C THR A 96 5.74 -20.54 18.93
N LEU A 97 5.58 -19.23 18.96
CA LEU A 97 6.70 -18.29 19.02
C LEU A 97 7.59 -18.63 20.22
N ALA A 98 8.86 -18.91 19.96
CA ALA A 98 9.84 -19.25 20.98
C ALA A 98 10.26 -18.03 21.81
N HIS A 99 10.17 -16.83 21.22
CA HIS A 99 10.65 -15.59 21.80
C HIS A 99 9.54 -14.58 22.09
N LYS A 100 9.86 -13.59 22.91
CA LYS A 100 9.05 -12.38 23.08
C LYS A 100 9.56 -11.30 22.14
N TYR A 101 8.62 -10.57 21.57
CA TYR A 101 8.91 -9.55 20.57
C TYR A 101 8.52 -8.18 21.10
N TRP A 102 9.39 -7.21 20.89
CA TRP A 102 9.28 -5.89 21.46
C TRP A 102 9.40 -4.83 20.38
N LEU A 103 8.46 -3.88 20.41
CA LEU A 103 8.56 -2.63 19.69
C LEU A 103 9.09 -1.57 20.65
N ILE A 104 10.18 -0.92 20.26
CA ILE A 104 10.79 0.19 20.97
C ILE A 104 10.78 1.40 20.06
N SER A 105 10.33 2.55 20.56
CA SER A 105 10.60 3.83 19.92
C SER A 105 11.80 4.49 20.59
N ASP A 106 12.65 5.16 19.85
CA ASP A 106 13.66 6.06 20.39
C ASP A 106 13.65 7.39 19.62
N GLN A 107 14.03 8.47 20.29
CA GLN A 107 14.13 9.80 19.68
C GLN A 107 15.43 10.46 20.13
N SER A 108 16.27 10.85 19.18
CA SER A 108 17.54 11.54 19.49
C SER A 108 17.30 12.89 20.17
N ALA A 109 16.20 13.56 19.82
CA ALA A 109 15.69 14.73 20.53
C ALA A 109 14.16 14.74 20.45
N ARG A 110 13.50 14.57 21.60
CA ARG A 110 12.04 14.42 21.69
C ARG A 110 11.31 15.58 21.00
N GLY A 111 10.39 15.26 20.09
CA GLY A 111 9.56 16.23 19.38
C GLY A 111 10.27 17.01 18.27
N MET A 112 11.57 16.79 18.02
CA MET A 112 12.31 17.53 17.00
C MET A 112 12.10 16.97 15.59
N ALA A 113 11.92 15.66 15.45
CA ALA A 113 11.64 15.01 14.16
C ALA A 113 10.24 15.33 13.62
N GLN A 114 9.28 15.64 14.51
CA GLN A 114 7.90 16.02 14.17
C GLN A 114 7.18 14.97 13.31
N TYR A 115 7.33 13.71 13.67
CA TYR A 115 6.61 12.59 13.04
C TYR A 115 5.75 11.86 14.06
N ASP A 116 4.48 11.67 13.71
CA ASP A 116 3.59 10.73 14.38
C ASP A 116 3.56 9.44 13.56
N ILE A 117 3.86 8.29 14.16
CA ILE A 117 4.04 7.03 13.44
C ILE A 117 2.99 6.02 13.88
N ASP A 118 2.09 5.65 12.97
CA ASP A 118 1.16 4.54 13.16
C ASP A 118 1.87 3.23 12.81
N VAL A 119 1.71 2.21 13.67
CA VAL A 119 2.33 0.90 13.52
C VAL A 119 1.25 -0.15 13.35
N HIS A 120 1.32 -0.88 12.24
CA HIS A 120 0.46 -2.02 11.97
C HIS A 120 1.31 -3.28 11.81
N ILE A 121 0.88 -4.40 12.38
CA ILE A 121 1.56 -5.69 12.25
C ILE A 121 0.55 -6.70 11.74
N ASN A 122 0.85 -7.37 10.63
CA ASN A 122 -0.04 -8.30 9.95
C ASN A 122 -1.45 -7.71 9.70
N GLY A 123 -1.48 -6.43 9.29
CA GLY A 123 -2.71 -5.68 9.03
C GLY A 123 -3.45 -5.19 10.29
N GLN A 124 -3.01 -5.54 11.49
CA GLN A 124 -3.62 -5.10 12.75
C GLN A 124 -2.94 -3.84 13.28
N TYR A 125 -3.73 -2.82 13.67
CA TYR A 125 -3.21 -1.64 14.35
C TYR A 125 -2.67 -2.01 15.74
N VAL A 126 -1.43 -1.62 16.01
CA VAL A 126 -0.73 -1.92 17.27
C VAL A 126 -0.69 -0.69 18.16
N THR A 127 -0.16 0.42 17.63
CA THR A 127 0.00 1.66 18.39
C THR A 127 0.32 2.84 17.46
N ARG A 128 0.22 4.04 18.02
CA ARG A 128 0.73 5.27 17.44
C ARG A 128 1.79 5.87 18.33
N VAL A 129 2.99 6.04 17.79
CA VAL A 129 4.08 6.76 18.46
C VAL A 129 3.97 8.24 18.11
N LYS A 130 3.60 9.07 19.08
CA LYS A 130 3.51 10.53 18.90
C LYS A 130 4.88 11.17 18.92
N ASN A 131 5.05 12.26 18.18
CA ASN A 131 6.33 12.98 18.10
C ASN A 131 6.85 13.45 19.48
N ASP A 132 5.98 13.78 20.42
CA ASP A 132 6.33 14.26 21.76
C ASP A 132 6.15 13.20 22.85
N ALA A 133 5.81 11.96 22.47
CA ALA A 133 5.63 10.88 23.42
C ALA A 133 6.94 10.53 24.15
N PRO A 134 6.86 10.03 25.39
CA PRO A 134 7.95 9.30 26.01
C PRO A 134 8.29 8.05 25.20
N GLN A 135 9.44 7.44 25.52
CA GLN A 135 9.86 6.19 24.93
C GLN A 135 8.76 5.13 25.05
N VAL A 136 8.30 4.60 23.92
CA VAL A 136 7.36 3.47 23.86
C VAL A 136 8.17 2.19 23.91
N VAL A 137 7.82 1.31 24.86
CA VAL A 137 8.34 -0.05 24.96
C VAL A 137 7.15 -0.99 25.11
N LEU A 138 6.84 -1.74 24.05
CA LEU A 138 5.61 -2.52 23.95
C LEU A 138 5.92 -3.96 23.55
N GLU A 139 5.40 -4.94 24.28
CA GLU A 139 5.41 -6.33 23.83
C GLU A 139 4.38 -6.50 22.69
N VAL A 140 4.84 -6.95 21.53
CA VAL A 140 4.02 -7.12 20.33
C VAL A 140 3.84 -8.58 19.91
N THR A 141 4.34 -9.53 20.70
CA THR A 141 4.24 -10.98 20.45
C THR A 141 2.84 -11.42 20.04
N ARG A 142 1.79 -10.83 20.64
CA ARG A 142 0.40 -11.17 20.37
C ARG A 142 -0.11 -10.85 18.95
N TYR A 143 0.61 -10.01 18.20
CA TYR A 143 0.28 -9.62 16.83
C TYR A 143 1.04 -10.46 15.80
N LEU A 144 1.91 -11.37 16.26
CA LEU A 144 2.80 -12.16 15.42
C LEU A 144 2.31 -13.59 15.27
N VAL A 145 2.71 -14.16 14.14
CA VAL A 145 2.60 -15.60 13.86
C VAL A 145 4.00 -16.17 13.66
N PRO A 146 4.24 -17.46 13.93
CA PRO A 146 5.50 -18.09 13.57
C PRO A 146 5.75 -18.05 12.06
N GLY A 147 6.99 -17.80 11.67
CA GLY A 147 7.42 -17.61 10.29
C GLY A 147 7.26 -16.16 9.83
N ARG A 148 6.77 -16.00 8.60
CA ARG A 148 6.71 -14.71 7.92
C ARG A 148 5.67 -13.78 8.53
N ASN A 149 6.09 -12.56 8.87
CA ASN A 149 5.24 -11.47 9.34
C ASN A 149 5.50 -10.21 8.51
N THR A 150 4.55 -9.28 8.59
CA THR A 150 4.65 -7.97 7.96
C THR A 150 4.45 -6.88 9.00
N VAL A 151 5.20 -5.79 8.91
CA VAL A 151 4.99 -4.56 9.66
C VAL A 151 4.86 -3.40 8.69
N VAL A 152 3.90 -2.52 8.93
CA VAL A 152 3.69 -1.30 8.18
C VAL A 152 3.84 -0.11 9.11
N PHE A 153 4.76 0.78 8.78
CA PHE A 153 4.94 2.06 9.46
C PHE A 153 4.37 3.17 8.61
N THR A 154 3.42 3.94 9.16
CA THR A 154 2.86 5.14 8.51
C THR A 154 3.29 6.36 9.32
N ALA A 155 4.33 7.05 8.84
CA ALA A 155 4.82 8.28 9.45
C ALA A 155 4.10 9.50 8.83
N ILE A 156 3.39 10.23 9.67
CA ILE A 156 2.70 11.46 9.33
C ILE A 156 3.51 12.62 9.89
N LYS A 157 3.95 13.52 9.01
CA LYS A 157 4.65 14.74 9.40
C LYS A 157 3.67 15.67 10.11
N SER A 158 3.93 15.98 11.37
CA SER A 158 3.07 16.81 12.22
C SER A 158 3.77 18.13 12.58
N ILE A 159 3.51 19.17 11.80
CA ILE A 159 4.04 20.53 12.00
C ILE A 159 2.86 21.44 12.39
N PRO A 160 2.52 21.55 13.70
CA PRO A 160 1.36 22.33 14.13
C PRO A 160 1.55 23.83 13.91
N ASP A 161 2.76 24.36 14.17
CA ASP A 161 3.08 25.78 14.00
C ASP A 161 4.20 25.97 12.98
N GLN A 162 5.41 25.56 13.37
CA GLN A 162 6.62 25.68 12.56
C GLN A 162 7.52 24.46 12.73
N ARG A 163 8.44 24.29 11.79
CA ARG A 163 9.47 23.26 11.89
C ARG A 163 10.35 23.53 13.10
N ARG A 164 10.48 22.53 13.97
CA ARG A 164 11.36 22.57 15.15
C ARG A 164 12.80 22.25 14.79
N SER A 165 13.01 21.49 13.72
CA SER A 165 14.35 21.25 13.20
C SER A 165 14.40 20.93 11.71
N PHE A 166 15.59 21.15 11.17
CA PHE A 166 16.01 20.82 9.80
C PHE A 166 17.22 19.87 9.80
N SER A 167 17.75 19.49 10.97
CA SER A 167 18.93 18.63 11.08
C SER A 167 18.55 17.15 10.87
N PRO A 168 19.32 16.38 10.09
CA PRO A 168 19.15 14.92 10.02
C PRO A 168 19.49 14.21 11.34
N ASP A 169 20.27 14.85 12.22
CA ASP A 169 20.65 14.27 13.52
C ASP A 169 19.45 14.16 14.48
N HIS A 170 18.43 15.00 14.28
CA HIS A 170 17.16 14.89 14.98
C HIS A 170 16.26 13.88 14.29
N HIS A 171 16.06 12.73 14.93
CA HIS A 171 15.34 11.61 14.33
C HIS A 171 14.51 10.85 15.36
N ILE A 172 13.55 10.11 14.83
CA ILE A 172 12.79 9.08 15.54
C ILE A 172 13.12 7.73 14.89
N THR A 173 13.37 6.73 15.71
CA THR A 173 13.65 5.35 15.30
C THR A 173 12.66 4.42 15.98
N LEU A 174 12.09 3.48 15.23
CA LEU A 174 11.31 2.36 15.75
C LEU A 174 12.11 1.09 15.50
N LEU A 175 12.36 0.35 16.56
CA LEU A 175 13.06 -0.93 16.56
C LEU A 175 12.07 -2.03 16.93
N LEU A 176 11.97 -3.05 16.09
CA LEU A 176 11.25 -4.28 16.38
C LEU A 176 12.28 -5.42 16.50
N GLY A 177 12.26 -6.14 17.61
CA GLY A 177 13.21 -7.20 17.85
C GLY A 177 12.74 -8.26 18.83
N GLU A 178 13.45 -9.39 18.82
CA GLU A 178 13.36 -10.42 19.85
C GLU A 178 14.09 -9.91 21.09
N GLY A 179 13.49 -10.13 22.26
CA GLY A 179 14.12 -9.71 23.51
C GLY A 179 13.46 -10.28 24.73
N SER A 180 14.17 -10.17 25.85
CA SER A 180 13.71 -10.58 27.16
C SER A 180 13.66 -9.39 28.10
N ARG A 181 12.62 -9.36 28.94
CA ARG A 181 12.44 -8.32 29.95
C ARG A 181 12.66 -8.94 31.32
N ASP A 182 13.72 -8.52 31.98
CA ASP A 182 13.90 -8.72 33.41
C ASP A 182 13.10 -7.64 34.18
N THR A 183 13.03 -7.75 35.50
CA THR A 183 12.32 -6.84 36.41
C THR A 183 12.65 -5.36 36.21
N LYS A 184 13.84 -5.01 35.70
CA LYS A 184 14.29 -3.62 35.54
C LYS A 184 14.76 -3.25 34.12
N GLN A 185 15.05 -4.23 33.28
CA GLN A 185 15.72 -3.97 32.00
C GLN A 185 15.11 -4.83 30.89
N LEU A 186 14.87 -4.20 29.74
CA LEU A 186 14.61 -4.89 28.48
C LEU A 186 15.93 -5.02 27.74
N THR A 187 16.28 -6.25 27.37
CA THR A 187 17.40 -6.54 26.48
C THR A 187 16.84 -7.01 25.14
N ILE A 188 17.28 -6.38 24.05
CA ILE A 188 17.00 -6.85 22.69
C ILE A 188 18.12 -7.79 22.28
N ASP A 189 17.77 -9.05 22.12
CA ASP A 189 18.70 -10.11 21.75
C ASP A 189 18.95 -10.09 20.24
N ARG A 190 17.92 -9.74 19.45
CA ARG A 190 18.01 -9.66 17.99
C ARG A 190 17.09 -8.58 17.42
N SER A 191 17.68 -7.63 16.69
CA SER A 191 16.92 -6.69 15.87
C SER A 191 16.41 -7.38 14.60
N LEU A 192 15.13 -7.17 14.29
CA LEU A 192 14.47 -7.70 13.09
C LEU A 192 14.13 -6.61 12.09
N VAL A 193 13.67 -5.47 12.58
CA VAL A 193 13.29 -4.31 11.76
C VAL A 193 13.69 -3.04 12.47
N GLU A 194 14.28 -2.11 11.71
CA GLU A 194 14.54 -0.74 12.14
C GLU A 194 13.92 0.22 11.12
N TYR A 195 13.09 1.15 11.61
CA TYR A 195 12.48 2.20 10.82
C TYR A 195 12.88 3.57 11.37
N LYS A 196 13.41 4.44 10.52
CA LYS A 196 13.98 5.72 10.94
C LYS A 196 13.44 6.87 10.10
N ARG A 197 13.06 7.97 10.77
CA ARG A 197 12.66 9.23 10.13
C ARG A 197 13.36 10.43 10.75
N MET A 198 13.79 11.35 9.89
CA MET A 198 14.67 12.47 10.24
C MET A 198 13.94 13.81 10.11
N ALA A 199 14.35 14.80 10.91
CA ALA A 199 13.68 16.09 10.94
C ALA A 199 13.80 16.86 9.62
N ASN A 200 14.86 16.62 8.84
CA ASN A 200 15.07 17.23 7.52
C ASN A 200 14.01 16.80 6.48
N GLN A 201 13.39 15.63 6.64
CA GLN A 201 12.30 15.12 5.81
C GLN A 201 10.97 15.85 6.14
N VAL A 202 10.15 16.09 5.13
CA VAL A 202 8.89 16.86 5.26
C VAL A 202 7.65 16.12 4.77
N GLU A 203 7.84 15.00 4.07
CA GLU A 203 6.74 14.21 3.51
C GLU A 203 6.21 13.21 4.51
N ASN A 204 4.98 12.74 4.25
CA ASN A 204 4.45 11.55 4.89
C ASN A 204 5.08 10.32 4.24
N HIS A 205 5.36 9.29 5.02
CA HIS A 205 5.97 8.06 4.54
C HIS A 205 5.14 6.86 4.99
N THR A 206 4.96 5.90 4.09
CA THR A 206 4.42 4.58 4.43
C THR A 206 5.40 3.53 3.94
N GLU A 207 5.84 2.65 4.82
CA GLU A 207 6.83 1.63 4.51
C GLU A 207 6.37 0.28 5.06
N THR A 208 6.39 -0.74 4.20
CA THR A 208 6.07 -2.12 4.57
C THR A 208 7.35 -2.93 4.62
N MET A 209 7.56 -3.64 5.72
CA MET A 209 8.75 -4.46 5.94
C MET A 209 8.32 -5.87 6.33
N VAL A 210 9.06 -6.86 5.83
CA VAL A 210 8.82 -8.28 6.08
C VAL A 210 9.90 -8.79 7.01
N PHE A 211 9.53 -9.60 8.00
CA PHE A 211 10.47 -10.24 8.91
C PHE A 211 9.98 -11.63 9.32
N GLU A 212 10.90 -12.44 9.83
CA GLU A 212 10.63 -13.81 10.27
C GLU A 212 10.66 -13.88 11.80
N ALA A 213 9.58 -14.37 12.40
CA ALA A 213 9.47 -14.64 13.83
C ALA A 213 9.56 -16.15 14.08
N ARG A 214 10.33 -16.55 15.09
CA ARG A 214 10.53 -17.93 15.51
C ARG A 214 10.03 -18.16 16.93
#